data_AF-A0A239BJ23-F1
#
_entry.id   AF-A0A239BJ23-F1
#
_cell.length_a   1.000
_cell.length_b   1.000
_cell.length_c   1.000
_cell.angle_alpha   90.00
_cell.angle_beta   90.00
_cell.angle_gamma   90.00
#
_symmetry.space_group_name_H-M   'P 1'
#
loop_
_entity.id
_entity.type
_entity.pdbx_description
1 polymer ?
#
loop_
_entity_poly.entity_id
_entity_poly.type
_entity_poly.pdbx_seq_one_letter_code
_entity_poly.pdbx_strand_id
1 'polypeptide(L)'
;MEHNRPTRAAGPPLWAALAFPAALAALLLAAVALSACARPPAGFAPPPGRGQVPGVPFHAQEDHQCGPASLAMVLNHLGDPATPQEISRAVYRADLRGSLSLDLVLYARGRGHSARFSKGAAEDIAKAVNAGIPPLVMVDEGLGGIRVPHFMVVTGYDAEGVIANSGRRQGVRLSWGAFLSVWEGAARWMLLVTPGQGAAKEGM
;
A
#
# COMPACT_ATOMS: atom_id res chain seq x y z
N MET A 1 -67.96 2.94 -45.79
CA MET A 1 -67.29 3.65 -44.68
C MET A 1 -67.18 2.67 -43.53
N GLU A 2 -66.05 1.96 -43.43
CA GLU A 2 -65.81 1.02 -42.32
C GLU A 2 -64.80 1.69 -41.38
N HIS A 3 -65.18 1.87 -40.11
CA HIS A 3 -64.37 2.56 -39.11
C HIS A 3 -63.18 1.71 -38.63
N ASN A 4 -62.02 2.38 -38.61
CA ASN A 4 -60.78 1.97 -37.98
C ASN A 4 -60.96 1.62 -36.49
N ARG A 5 -60.38 0.50 -36.02
CA ARG A 5 -60.08 0.29 -34.59
C ARG A 5 -58.57 0.19 -34.40
N PRO A 6 -57.96 1.05 -33.56
CA PRO A 6 -56.53 0.93 -33.26
C PRO A 6 -56.28 -0.33 -32.42
N THR A 7 -55.31 -1.13 -32.84
CA THR A 7 -54.76 -2.25 -32.08
C THR A 7 -53.98 -1.71 -30.88
N ARG A 8 -54.39 -2.14 -29.67
CA ARG A 8 -53.73 -1.77 -28.42
C ARG A 8 -52.38 -2.48 -28.36
N ALA A 9 -51.27 -1.73 -28.37
CA ALA A 9 -49.94 -2.31 -28.17
C ALA A 9 -49.87 -3.02 -26.82
N ALA A 10 -49.38 -4.26 -26.81
CA ALA A 10 -49.14 -5.01 -25.58
C ALA A 10 -48.01 -4.32 -24.79
N GLY A 11 -48.27 -3.97 -23.53
CA GLY A 11 -47.25 -3.42 -22.63
C GLY A 11 -46.13 -4.43 -22.37
N PRO A 12 -44.94 -3.98 -21.95
CA PRO A 12 -43.83 -4.88 -21.66
C PRO A 12 -44.23 -5.90 -20.58
N PRO A 13 -43.70 -7.14 -20.65
CA PRO A 13 -44.11 -8.21 -19.76
C PRO A 13 -43.70 -7.90 -18.31
N LEU A 14 -44.56 -8.28 -17.35
CA LEU A 14 -44.46 -7.89 -15.93
C LEU A 14 -43.12 -8.28 -15.27
N TRP A 15 -42.38 -9.27 -15.79
CA TRP A 15 -41.07 -9.65 -15.28
C TRP A 15 -39.95 -8.64 -15.61
N ALA A 16 -40.09 -7.86 -16.68
CA ALA A 16 -39.13 -6.82 -17.05
C ALA A 16 -39.14 -5.63 -16.06
N ALA A 17 -40.27 -5.38 -15.38
CA ALA A 17 -40.40 -4.32 -14.38
C ALA A 17 -39.76 -4.68 -13.02
N LEU A 18 -39.51 -5.97 -12.75
CA LEU A 18 -38.95 -6.46 -11.49
C LEU A 18 -37.43 -6.72 -11.56
N ALA A 19 -36.85 -6.85 -12.76
CA ALA A 19 -35.43 -7.11 -12.96
C ALA A 19 -34.53 -5.89 -12.64
N PHE A 20 -35.02 -4.67 -12.94
CA PHE A 20 -34.31 -3.42 -12.67
C PHE A 20 -34.08 -3.10 -11.17
N PRO A 21 -35.10 -3.16 -10.29
CA PRO A 21 -34.90 -2.86 -8.87
C PRO A 21 -34.06 -3.91 -8.14
N ALA A 22 -34.12 -5.19 -8.55
CA ALA A 22 -33.28 -6.25 -7.97
C ALA A 22 -31.79 -6.09 -8.35
N ALA A 23 -31.50 -5.77 -9.61
CA ALA A 23 -30.13 -5.48 -10.06
C ALA A 23 -29.56 -4.20 -9.41
N LEU A 24 -30.38 -3.15 -9.27
CA LEU A 24 -30.00 -1.92 -8.59
C LEU A 24 -29.77 -2.15 -7.08
N ALA A 25 -30.63 -2.91 -6.41
CA ALA A 25 -30.45 -3.28 -5.00
C ALA A 25 -29.18 -4.11 -4.79
N ALA A 26 -28.89 -5.07 -5.67
CA ALA A 26 -27.65 -5.84 -5.63
C ALA A 26 -26.40 -4.96 -5.86
N LEU A 27 -26.47 -4.01 -6.79
CA LEU A 27 -25.38 -3.05 -7.05
C LEU A 27 -25.16 -2.11 -5.85
N LEU A 28 -26.24 -1.63 -5.22
CA LEU A 28 -26.19 -0.81 -4.01
C LEU A 28 -25.63 -1.60 -2.81
N LEU A 29 -26.05 -2.86 -2.61
CA LEU A 29 -25.51 -3.74 -1.58
C LEU A 29 -24.03 -4.04 -1.79
N ALA A 30 -23.61 -4.28 -3.03
CA ALA A 30 -22.21 -4.46 -3.38
C ALA A 30 -21.40 -3.18 -3.12
N ALA A 31 -21.91 -2.01 -3.51
CA ALA A 31 -21.27 -0.73 -3.24
C ALA A 31 -21.13 -0.47 -1.73
N VAL A 32 -22.15 -0.78 -0.92
CA VAL A 32 -22.10 -0.66 0.55
C VAL A 32 -21.06 -1.63 1.14
N ALA A 33 -21.01 -2.87 0.66
CA ALA A 33 -20.03 -3.86 1.11
C ALA A 33 -18.59 -3.48 0.76
N LEU A 34 -18.35 -2.96 -0.45
CA LEU A 34 -17.04 -2.46 -0.89
C LEU A 34 -16.62 -1.21 -0.11
N SER A 35 -17.58 -0.34 0.25
CA SER A 35 -17.31 0.87 1.05
C SER A 35 -16.91 0.55 2.50
N ALA A 36 -17.32 -0.60 3.04
CA ALA A 36 -16.98 -1.01 4.39
C ALA A 36 -15.48 -1.32 4.56
N CYS A 37 -14.82 -1.84 3.53
CA CYS A 37 -13.38 -2.15 3.55
C CYS A 37 -12.48 -0.90 3.51
N ALA A 38 -13.01 0.24 3.07
CA ALA A 38 -12.26 1.50 3.01
C ALA A 38 -12.42 2.36 4.27
N ARG A 39 -13.25 1.93 5.24
CA ARG A 39 -13.53 2.70 6.45
C ARG A 39 -12.41 2.49 7.47
N PRO A 40 -11.85 3.55 8.07
CA PRO A 40 -10.89 3.40 9.15
C PRO A 40 -11.48 2.65 10.35
N PRO A 41 -10.64 1.97 11.15
CA PRO A 41 -11.10 1.31 12.37
C PRO A 41 -11.79 2.32 13.30
N ALA A 42 -12.77 1.84 14.08
CA ALA A 42 -13.52 2.70 14.99
C ALA A 42 -12.60 3.43 15.97
N GLY A 43 -12.81 4.74 16.14
CA GLY A 43 -11.97 5.59 16.99
C GLY A 43 -10.64 6.02 16.37
N PHE A 44 -10.35 5.64 15.12
CA PHE A 44 -9.19 6.16 14.41
C PHE A 44 -9.35 7.66 14.12
N ALA A 45 -8.32 8.43 14.48
CA ALA A 45 -8.14 9.80 14.05
C ALA A 45 -6.87 9.87 13.19
N PRO A 46 -6.93 10.44 11.96
CA PRO A 46 -5.73 10.59 11.14
C PRO A 46 -4.71 11.51 11.82
N PRO A 47 -3.40 11.27 11.65
CA PRO A 47 -2.37 12.20 12.11
C PRO A 47 -2.62 13.60 11.55
N PRO A 48 -2.41 14.66 12.34
CA PRO A 48 -2.63 16.03 11.87
C PRO A 48 -1.62 16.42 10.78
N GLY A 49 -2.07 17.30 9.89
CA GLY A 49 -1.25 17.88 8.84
C GLY A 49 -1.05 16.97 7.63
N ARG A 50 0.00 17.25 6.86
CA ARG A 50 0.43 16.50 5.69
C ARG A 50 1.94 16.54 5.58
N GLY A 51 2.54 15.49 5.04
CA GLY A 51 3.98 15.39 4.86
C GLY A 51 4.32 14.62 3.59
N GLN A 52 5.49 14.91 3.02
CA GLN A 52 6.03 14.20 1.88
C GLN A 52 7.55 14.13 2.03
N VAL A 53 8.12 12.96 1.75
CA VAL A 53 9.55 12.77 1.52
C VAL A 53 9.80 13.01 0.03
N PRO A 54 10.37 14.15 -0.37
CA PRO A 54 10.65 14.43 -1.78
C PRO A 54 11.84 13.58 -2.26
N GLY A 55 11.87 13.28 -3.56
CA GLY A 55 13.07 12.75 -4.21
C GLY A 55 13.40 11.28 -3.94
N VAL A 56 12.52 10.51 -3.30
CA VAL A 56 12.72 9.05 -3.14
C VAL A 56 12.80 8.39 -4.52
N PRO A 57 13.96 7.83 -4.94
CA PRO A 57 14.10 7.24 -6.26
C PRO A 57 13.17 6.04 -6.42
N PHE A 58 12.49 5.94 -7.55
CA PHE A 58 11.54 4.86 -7.81
C PHE A 58 12.22 3.70 -8.53
N HIS A 59 12.09 2.50 -7.95
CA HIS A 59 12.42 1.24 -8.60
C HIS A 59 11.13 0.45 -8.81
N ALA A 60 10.79 0.17 -10.06
CA ALA A 60 9.63 -0.67 -10.37
C ALA A 60 9.85 -2.06 -9.77
N GLN A 61 8.88 -2.52 -8.97
CA GLN A 61 9.00 -3.83 -8.35
C GLN A 61 8.60 -4.91 -9.35
N GLU A 62 9.57 -5.75 -9.72
CA GLU A 62 9.34 -6.96 -10.49
C GLU A 62 8.85 -8.11 -9.59
N ASP A 63 8.40 -9.20 -10.20
CA ASP A 63 7.83 -10.33 -9.48
C ASP A 63 8.85 -10.88 -8.47
N HIS A 64 8.40 -11.13 -7.24
CA HIS A 64 9.22 -11.57 -6.10
C HIS A 64 10.32 -10.59 -5.63
N GLN A 65 10.35 -9.36 -6.14
CA GLN A 65 11.36 -8.36 -5.80
C GLN A 65 10.82 -7.16 -5.02
N CYS A 66 9.58 -7.22 -4.49
CA CYS A 66 8.99 -6.09 -3.75
C CYS A 66 9.85 -5.64 -2.55
N GLY A 67 10.45 -6.58 -1.82
CA GLY A 67 11.38 -6.29 -0.70
C GLY A 67 12.69 -5.62 -1.16
N PRO A 68 13.48 -6.29 -2.03
CA PRO A 68 14.72 -5.72 -2.58
C PRO A 68 14.52 -4.36 -3.25
N ALA A 69 13.48 -4.19 -4.07
CA ALA A 69 13.20 -2.92 -4.71
C ALA A 69 12.82 -1.83 -3.70
N SER A 70 11.99 -2.16 -2.70
CA SER A 70 11.65 -1.22 -1.63
C SER A 70 12.88 -0.78 -0.83
N LEU A 71 13.76 -1.72 -0.48
CA LEU A 71 14.99 -1.40 0.24
C LEU A 71 15.96 -0.58 -0.63
N ALA A 72 16.05 -0.87 -1.93
CA ALA A 72 16.83 -0.06 -2.86
C ALA A 72 16.33 1.38 -2.89
N MET A 73 15.02 1.62 -2.98
CA MET A 73 14.47 2.99 -2.94
C MET A 73 14.88 3.75 -1.67
N VAL A 74 14.81 3.09 -0.51
CA VAL A 74 15.20 3.68 0.78
C VAL A 74 16.70 3.95 0.86
N LEU A 75 17.56 3.02 0.44
CA LEU A 75 19.02 3.20 0.46
C LEU A 75 19.46 4.32 -0.49
N ASN A 76 18.91 4.36 -1.71
CA ASN A 76 19.22 5.42 -2.66
C ASN A 76 18.74 6.80 -2.16
N HIS A 77 17.62 6.85 -1.43
CA HIS A 77 17.18 8.09 -0.77
C HIS A 77 18.18 8.58 0.30
N LEU A 78 18.89 7.66 0.96
CA LEU A 78 19.97 7.98 1.89
C LEU A 78 21.30 8.32 1.18
N GLY A 79 21.31 8.39 -0.15
CA GLY A 79 22.52 8.62 -0.93
C GLY A 79 23.45 7.40 -1.00
N ASP A 80 22.96 6.21 -0.66
CA ASP A 80 23.71 4.95 -0.73
C ASP A 80 23.26 4.12 -1.95
N PRO A 81 24.03 4.12 -3.06
CA PRO A 81 23.62 3.48 -4.30
C PRO A 81 23.40 1.98 -4.14
N ALA A 82 22.21 1.51 -4.51
CA ALA A 82 21.87 0.10 -4.53
C ALA A 82 20.81 -0.22 -5.59
N THR A 83 20.95 -1.35 -6.26
CA THR A 83 19.93 -1.86 -7.21
C THR A 83 19.09 -2.98 -6.59
N PRO A 84 17.82 -3.14 -7.00
CA PRO A 84 17.00 -4.28 -6.57
C PRO A 84 17.70 -5.64 -6.83
N GLN A 85 18.42 -5.77 -7.94
CA GLN A 85 19.12 -6.99 -8.34
C GLN A 85 20.33 -7.30 -7.43
N GLU A 86 21.09 -6.29 -7.02
CA GLU A 86 22.17 -6.46 -6.04
C GLU A 86 21.63 -6.92 -4.69
N ILE A 87 20.57 -6.27 -4.19
CA ILE A 87 19.96 -6.63 -2.92
C ILE A 87 19.38 -8.04 -3.00
N SER A 88 18.63 -8.34 -4.06
CA SER A 88 18.01 -9.65 -4.28
C SER A 88 19.02 -10.79 -4.22
N ARG A 89 20.21 -10.64 -4.83
CA ARG A 89 21.27 -11.66 -4.72
C ARG A 89 21.70 -11.98 -3.28
N ALA A 90 21.56 -11.03 -2.36
CA ALA A 90 21.92 -11.19 -0.95
C ALA A 90 20.76 -11.69 -0.08
N VAL A 91 19.50 -11.37 -0.42
CA VAL A 91 18.34 -11.60 0.47
C VAL A 91 17.26 -12.51 -0.13
N TYR A 92 17.40 -12.94 -1.38
CA TYR A 92 16.41 -13.80 -2.04
C TYR A 92 16.52 -15.23 -1.55
N ARG A 93 15.35 -15.80 -1.24
CA ARG A 93 15.17 -17.14 -0.72
C ARG A 93 14.32 -17.93 -1.72
N ALA A 94 14.94 -18.82 -2.47
CA ALA A 94 14.29 -19.60 -3.53
C ALA A 94 13.16 -20.49 -2.99
N ASP A 95 13.35 -21.03 -1.78
CA ASP A 95 12.38 -21.78 -0.99
C ASP A 95 11.12 -20.97 -0.66
N LEU A 96 11.25 -19.66 -0.51
CA LEU A 96 10.18 -18.75 -0.13
C LEU A 96 9.65 -17.90 -1.30
N ARG A 97 10.29 -17.99 -2.47
CA ARG A 97 10.03 -17.14 -3.64
C ARG A 97 9.92 -15.65 -3.25
N GLY A 98 10.86 -15.17 -2.44
CA GLY A 98 10.82 -13.81 -1.90
C GLY A 98 11.97 -13.51 -0.94
N SER A 99 11.79 -12.47 -0.12
CA SER A 99 12.78 -12.04 0.87
C SER A 99 12.16 -12.00 2.26
N LEU A 100 12.92 -12.45 3.26
CA LEU A 100 12.51 -12.32 4.65
C LEU A 100 12.71 -10.88 5.12
N SER A 101 11.76 -10.36 5.91
CA SER A 101 11.87 -9.03 6.52
C SER A 101 13.18 -8.82 7.27
N LEU A 102 13.65 -9.87 7.97
CA LEU A 102 14.91 -9.82 8.72
C LEU A 102 16.13 -9.67 7.80
N ASP A 103 16.14 -10.32 6.65
CA ASP A 103 17.24 -10.25 5.69
C ASP A 103 17.39 -8.82 5.14
N LEU A 104 16.27 -8.11 4.91
CA LEU A 104 16.28 -6.69 4.54
C LEU A 104 16.90 -5.82 5.64
N VAL A 105 16.55 -6.07 6.91
CA VAL A 105 17.13 -5.35 8.06
C VAL A 105 18.64 -5.61 8.17
N LEU A 106 19.06 -6.87 8.06
CA LEU A 106 20.46 -7.27 8.14
C LEU A 106 21.28 -6.70 6.98
N TYR A 107 20.72 -6.70 5.76
CA TYR A 107 21.37 -6.10 4.60
C TYR A 107 21.65 -4.60 4.82
N ALA A 108 20.64 -3.83 5.26
CA ALA A 108 20.81 -2.41 5.55
C ALA A 108 21.87 -2.16 6.64
N ARG A 109 21.88 -2.97 7.71
CA ARG A 109 22.90 -2.90 8.77
C ARG A 109 24.29 -3.26 8.27
N GLY A 110 24.41 -4.27 7.41
CA GLY A 110 25.68 -4.67 6.79
C GLY A 110 26.28 -3.57 5.91
N ARG A 111 25.45 -2.67 5.39
CA ARG A 111 25.87 -1.45 4.68
C ARG A 111 26.19 -0.27 5.59
N GLY A 112 26.22 -0.47 6.91
CA GLY A 112 26.55 0.56 7.89
C GLY A 112 25.40 1.47 8.29
N HIS A 113 24.16 1.21 7.84
CA HIS A 113 22.99 2.00 8.25
C HIS A 113 22.41 1.51 9.58
N SER A 114 21.73 2.42 10.28
CA SER A 114 20.86 2.02 11.38
C SER A 114 19.53 1.53 10.80
N ALA A 115 19.17 0.28 11.05
CA ALA A 115 17.88 -0.28 10.60
C ALA A 115 17.10 -0.87 11.78
N ARG A 116 15.88 -0.39 11.99
CA ARG A 116 14.99 -0.82 13.09
C ARG A 116 13.61 -1.16 12.53
N PHE A 117 13.18 -2.39 12.78
CA PHE A 117 11.79 -2.78 12.52
C PHE A 117 10.95 -2.67 13.80
N SER A 118 9.67 -2.40 13.65
CA SER A 118 8.71 -2.27 14.75
C SER A 118 7.30 -2.62 14.30
N LYS A 119 6.40 -2.77 15.28
CA LYS A 119 4.96 -2.66 15.06
C LYS A 119 4.60 -1.18 15.09
N GLY A 120 4.31 -0.60 13.92
CA GLY A 120 4.06 0.83 13.77
C GLY A 120 2.62 1.26 14.10
N ALA A 121 2.43 2.57 14.18
CA ALA A 121 1.14 3.24 14.18
C ALA A 121 1.09 4.33 13.09
N ALA A 122 -0.09 4.88 12.80
CA ALA A 122 -0.24 5.94 11.80
C ALA A 122 0.58 7.18 12.16
N GLU A 123 0.72 7.48 13.45
CA GLU A 123 1.54 8.57 13.97
C GLU A 123 3.02 8.33 13.71
N ASP A 124 3.48 7.07 13.69
CA ASP A 124 4.88 6.76 13.40
C ASP A 124 5.21 6.93 11.92
N ILE A 125 4.25 6.62 11.03
CA ILE A 125 4.35 6.97 9.61
C ILE A 125 4.52 8.48 9.46
N ALA A 126 3.62 9.26 10.08
CA ALA A 126 3.65 10.71 9.99
C ALA A 126 4.96 11.29 10.54
N LYS A 127 5.42 10.83 11.72
CA LYS A 127 6.70 11.24 12.31
C LYS A 127 7.88 10.95 11.40
N ALA A 128 7.95 9.75 10.83
CA ALA A 128 9.05 9.35 9.95
C ALA A 128 9.07 10.16 8.65
N VAL A 129 7.91 10.32 8.01
CA VAL A 129 7.77 11.14 6.79
C VAL A 129 8.17 12.59 7.05
N ASN A 130 7.72 13.18 8.17
CA ASN A 130 8.08 14.55 8.55
C ASN A 130 9.58 14.71 8.86
N ALA A 131 10.24 13.63 9.28
CA ALA A 131 11.69 13.58 9.46
C ALA A 131 12.46 13.30 8.16
N GLY A 132 11.78 13.19 7.01
CA GLY A 132 12.42 12.87 5.72
C GLY A 132 12.88 11.42 5.60
N ILE A 133 12.38 10.52 6.45
CA ILE A 133 12.72 9.10 6.48
C ILE A 133 11.56 8.31 5.86
N PRO A 134 11.70 7.78 4.63
CA PRO A 134 10.61 7.06 3.97
C PRO A 134 10.39 5.69 4.62
N PRO A 135 9.23 5.42 5.26
CA PRO A 135 8.97 4.13 5.88
C PRO A 135 8.84 3.02 4.85
N LEU A 136 9.56 1.92 5.05
CA LEU A 136 9.32 0.67 4.34
C LEU A 136 8.35 -0.16 5.17
N VAL A 137 7.19 -0.51 4.60
CA VAL A 137 6.14 -1.26 5.30
C VAL A 137 5.82 -2.55 4.58
N MET A 138 5.39 -3.56 5.32
CA MET A 138 4.81 -4.78 4.77
C MET A 138 3.30 -4.70 4.94
N VAL A 139 2.55 -5.03 3.89
CA VAL A 139 1.09 -5.16 3.92
C VAL A 139 0.68 -6.55 3.46
N ASP A 140 -0.56 -6.95 3.73
CA ASP A 140 -1.19 -8.14 3.19
C ASP A 140 -2.24 -7.71 2.14
N GLU A 141 -1.93 -7.87 0.86
CA GLU A 141 -2.85 -7.55 -0.26
C GLU A 141 -3.79 -8.73 -0.59
N GLY A 142 -3.80 -9.75 0.27
CA GLY A 142 -4.61 -10.93 0.13
C GLY A 142 -6.12 -10.69 0.31
N LEU A 143 -6.92 -11.57 -0.28
CA LEU A 143 -8.38 -11.56 -0.16
C LEU A 143 -8.89 -12.98 0.15
N GLY A 144 -10.02 -13.08 0.85
CA GLY A 144 -10.70 -14.36 1.06
C GLY A 144 -9.89 -15.39 1.87
N GLY A 145 -9.04 -14.94 2.80
CA GLY A 145 -8.20 -15.80 3.64
C GLY A 145 -6.88 -16.25 3.00
N ILE A 146 -6.64 -15.88 1.74
CA ILE A 146 -5.34 -16.06 1.09
C ILE A 146 -4.45 -14.87 1.49
N ARG A 147 -3.23 -15.14 1.93
CA ARG A 147 -2.25 -14.09 2.26
C ARG A 147 -1.38 -13.77 1.05
N VAL A 148 -1.18 -12.48 0.78
CA VAL A 148 -0.30 -11.97 -0.27
C VAL A 148 0.58 -10.87 0.33
N PRO A 149 1.70 -11.23 0.99
CA PRO A 149 2.58 -10.25 1.61
C PRO A 149 3.26 -9.38 0.55
N HIS A 150 3.28 -8.08 0.78
CA HIS A 150 3.81 -7.10 -0.16
C HIS A 150 4.54 -5.97 0.54
N PHE A 151 5.69 -5.56 0.00
CA PHE A 151 6.45 -4.43 0.53
C PHE A 151 6.19 -3.17 -0.29
N MET A 152 6.00 -2.05 0.41
CA MET A 152 5.89 -0.73 -0.19
C MET A 152 6.68 0.30 0.61
N VAL A 153 6.97 1.43 -0.04
CA VAL A 153 7.65 2.56 0.60
C VAL A 153 6.68 3.72 0.69
N VAL A 154 6.33 4.12 1.91
CA VAL A 154 5.49 5.30 2.15
C VAL A 154 6.35 6.54 1.90
N THR A 155 5.89 7.40 1.00
CA THR A 155 6.55 8.64 0.63
C THR A 155 5.80 9.88 1.10
N GLY A 156 4.55 9.74 1.55
CA GLY A 156 3.78 10.87 2.07
C GLY A 156 2.53 10.45 2.83
N TYR A 157 1.89 11.42 3.47
CA TYR A 157 0.58 11.27 4.11
C TYR A 157 -0.20 12.59 4.13
N ASP A 158 -1.51 12.49 4.26
CA ASP A 158 -2.45 13.60 4.49
C ASP A 158 -3.63 13.13 5.35
N ALA A 159 -4.67 13.96 5.45
CA ALA A 159 -5.86 13.66 6.25
C ALA A 159 -6.63 12.45 5.70
N GLU A 160 -6.51 12.18 4.40
CA GLU A 160 -7.21 11.13 3.69
C GLU A 160 -6.49 9.79 3.77
N GLY A 161 -5.15 9.79 3.75
CA GLY A 161 -4.38 8.55 3.79
C GLY A 161 -2.88 8.70 3.58
N VAL A 162 -2.29 7.64 3.00
CA VAL A 162 -0.86 7.56 2.69
C VAL A 162 -0.63 7.60 1.18
N ILE A 163 0.54 8.11 0.80
CA ILE A 163 1.09 8.08 -0.55
C ILE A 163 2.28 7.11 -0.51
N ALA A 164 2.28 6.10 -1.37
CA ALA A 164 3.30 5.05 -1.35
C ALA A 164 3.77 4.64 -2.75
N ASN A 165 5.03 4.23 -2.86
CA ASN A 165 5.56 3.53 -4.01
C ASN A 165 5.35 2.03 -3.79
N SER A 166 4.55 1.40 -4.65
CA SER A 166 4.10 0.01 -4.48
C SER A 166 4.02 -0.71 -5.82
N GLY A 167 4.62 -1.89 -5.91
CA GLY A 167 4.65 -2.66 -7.15
C GLY A 167 5.34 -1.88 -8.29
N ARG A 168 4.71 -1.89 -9.45
CA ARG A 168 5.12 -1.10 -10.63
C ARG A 168 4.59 0.34 -10.63
N ARG A 169 4.02 0.83 -9.51
CA ARG A 169 3.34 2.12 -9.43
C ARG A 169 4.01 3.04 -8.39
N GLN A 170 4.32 4.26 -8.82
CA GLN A 170 4.81 5.34 -7.97
C GLN A 170 3.63 6.19 -7.47
N GLY A 171 3.70 6.67 -6.22
CA GLY A 171 2.71 7.64 -5.69
C GLY A 171 1.28 7.11 -5.57
N VAL A 172 1.10 5.81 -5.32
CA VAL A 172 -0.21 5.20 -5.06
C VAL A 172 -0.81 5.82 -3.80
N ARG A 173 -2.04 6.32 -3.90
CA ARG A 173 -2.81 6.82 -2.76
C ARG A 173 -3.66 5.70 -2.17
N LEU A 174 -3.53 5.48 -0.88
CA LEU A 174 -4.36 4.56 -0.10
C LEU A 174 -5.04 5.36 1.00
N SER A 175 -6.37 5.26 1.11
CA SER A 175 -7.07 5.86 2.25
C SER A 175 -6.58 5.23 3.55
N TRP A 176 -6.68 5.96 4.67
CA TRP A 176 -6.29 5.41 5.97
C TRP A 176 -6.99 4.08 6.27
N GLY A 177 -8.27 3.93 5.96
CA GLY A 177 -8.99 2.67 6.17
C GLY A 177 -8.45 1.52 5.33
N ALA A 178 -8.21 1.75 4.03
CA ALA A 178 -7.64 0.75 3.15
C ALA A 178 -6.22 0.36 3.59
N PHE A 179 -5.37 1.34 3.88
CA PHE A 179 -3.98 1.12 4.31
C PHE A 179 -3.91 0.38 5.65
N LEU A 180 -4.64 0.85 6.67
CA LEU A 180 -4.63 0.23 8.00
C LEU A 180 -5.14 -1.21 7.96
N SER A 181 -6.13 -1.50 7.12
CA SER A 181 -6.67 -2.86 6.95
C SER A 181 -5.60 -3.83 6.43
N VAL A 182 -4.95 -3.51 5.31
CA VAL A 182 -3.90 -4.36 4.73
C VAL A 182 -2.63 -4.38 5.59
N TRP A 183 -2.33 -3.29 6.28
CA TRP A 183 -1.17 -3.21 7.18
C TRP A 183 -1.38 -4.02 8.47
N GLU A 184 -2.60 -4.08 9.03
CA GLU A 184 -2.93 -4.95 10.16
C GLU A 184 -2.77 -6.43 9.79
N GLY A 185 -3.14 -6.82 8.56
CA GLY A 185 -2.93 -8.18 8.04
C GLY A 185 -1.46 -8.65 8.09
N ALA A 186 -0.53 -7.69 7.99
CA ALA A 186 0.91 -7.87 8.14
C ALA A 186 1.45 -7.43 9.53
N ALA A 187 0.60 -7.45 10.56
CA ALA A 187 0.93 -7.11 11.94
C ALA A 187 1.54 -5.70 12.14
N ARG A 188 1.19 -4.76 11.27
CA ARG A 188 1.71 -3.38 11.23
C ARG A 188 3.24 -3.33 11.16
N TRP A 189 3.85 -4.27 10.46
CA TRP A 189 5.30 -4.31 10.33
C TRP A 189 5.80 -3.09 9.54
N MET A 190 6.82 -2.44 10.10
CA MET A 190 7.43 -1.23 9.55
C MET A 190 8.93 -1.27 9.81
N LEU A 191 9.70 -0.81 8.84
CA LEU A 191 11.15 -0.67 8.88
C LEU A 191 11.52 0.79 8.61
N LEU A 192 12.31 1.34 9.53
CA LEU A 192 13.00 2.60 9.35
C LEU A 192 14.48 2.34 9.17
N VAL A 193 15.04 2.91 8.11
CA VAL A 193 16.47 2.92 7.83
C VAL A 193 16.95 4.37 7.89
N THR A 194 18.00 4.62 8.66
CA THR A 194 18.60 5.95 8.82
C THR A 194 20.11 5.83 8.69
N PRO A 195 20.83 6.93 8.43
CA PRO A 195 22.29 6.92 8.44
C PRO A 195 22.85 6.27 9.72
N GLY A 196 23.93 5.52 9.58
CA GLY A 196 24.65 4.95 10.71
C GLY A 196 25.34 6.03 11.55
N GLN A 197 25.71 5.68 12.78
CA GLN A 197 26.41 6.61 13.69
C GLN A 197 27.80 7.04 13.18
N GLY A 198 28.37 6.35 12.19
CA GLY A 198 29.60 6.77 11.51
C GLY A 198 29.41 7.88 10.47
N ALA A 199 28.28 7.91 9.77
CA ALA A 199 28.02 8.85 8.67
C ALA A 199 27.70 10.28 9.15
N ALA A 200 27.20 10.44 10.37
CA ALA A 200 26.90 11.76 10.95
C ALA A 200 28.15 12.61 11.25
N LYS A 201 29.35 12.02 11.20
CA LYS A 201 30.62 12.72 11.49
C LYS A 201 31.35 13.28 10.27
N GLU A 202 30.97 12.90 9.04
CA GLU A 202 31.67 13.34 7.82
C GLU A 202 30.98 14.51 7.11
N GLY A 203 29.81 14.96 7.60
CA GLY A 203 29.02 16.04 7.03
C GLY A 203 28.97 17.33 7.85
N MET A 204 29.88 17.52 8.82
CA MET A 204 30.05 18.75 9.60
C MET A 204 31.40 19.39 9.27
#